data_AF-X4ZZL0-F1
#
_entry.id   AF-X4ZZL0-F1
#
_cell.length_a   1.000
_cell.length_b   1.000
_cell.length_c   1.000
_cell.angle_alpha   90.00
_cell.angle_beta   90.00
_cell.angle_gamma   90.00
#
_symmetry.space_group_name_H-M   'P 1'
#
loop_
_entity.id
_entity.type
_entity.pdbx_description
1 polymer ?
#
loop_
_entity_poly.entity_id
_entity_poly.type
_entity_poly.pdbx_seq_one_letter_code
_entity_poly.pdbx_strand_id
1 'polypeptide(L)'
;MKAFSGFLSRHGLYLAWFVSLVATAGSLYLSEVLKYEPCKLCWFQRIFMYPQVILLGIATYRNDKKIISYILPLCAIGGSISLYHYAEQKIPALGKVLPCTVGVPCTKDYLNFFGFVTIPLLALTAFILIVLLLWNAREREEEAETEEAEDGNQV
;
A
#
# COMPACT_ATOMS: atom_id res chain seq x y z
N MET A 1 15.44 -18.21 11.33
CA MET A 1 14.27 -17.34 11.03
C MET A 1 14.14 -16.12 11.96
N LYS A 2 14.49 -16.18 13.25
CA LYS A 2 14.41 -15.02 14.18
C LYS A 2 15.24 -13.80 13.75
N ALA A 3 16.44 -14.00 13.18
CA ALA A 3 17.31 -12.90 12.73
C ALA A 3 16.70 -12.06 11.57
N PHE A 4 16.02 -12.70 10.63
CA PHE A 4 15.37 -12.01 9.50
C PHE A 4 14.17 -11.18 9.97
N SER A 5 13.38 -11.73 10.90
CA SER A 5 12.25 -11.01 11.48
C SER A 5 12.68 -9.86 12.40
N GLY A 6 13.82 -10.01 13.09
CA GLY A 6 14.44 -8.91 13.85
C GLY A 6 14.90 -7.75 12.95
N PHE A 7 15.46 -8.05 11.77
CA PHE A 7 15.84 -7.03 10.78
C PHE A 7 14.63 -6.32 10.18
N LEU A 8 13.57 -7.07 9.84
CA LEU A 8 12.31 -6.53 9.31
C LEU A 8 11.60 -5.61 10.31
N SER A 9 11.63 -5.95 11.60
CA SER A 9 11.05 -5.10 12.65
C SER A 9 11.82 -3.80 12.82
N ARG A 10 13.16 -3.87 12.87
CA ARG A 10 14.02 -2.69 13.06
C ARG A 10 13.94 -1.71 11.88
N HIS A 11 13.71 -2.22 10.67
CA HIS A 11 13.64 -1.41 9.44
C HIS A 11 12.23 -1.39 8.82
N GLY A 12 11.19 -1.78 9.55
CA GLY A 12 9.84 -1.95 9.00
C GLY A 12 9.26 -0.66 8.42
N LEU A 13 9.45 0.46 9.13
CA LEU A 13 9.08 1.80 8.64
C LEU A 13 9.83 2.18 7.35
N TYR A 14 11.14 1.94 7.32
CA TYR A 14 11.98 2.26 6.14
C TYR A 14 11.59 1.41 4.93
N LEU A 15 11.35 0.12 5.11
CA LEU A 15 10.89 -0.78 4.05
C LEU A 15 9.50 -0.39 3.55
N ALA A 16 8.57 -0.06 4.46
CA ALA A 16 7.24 0.41 4.09
C ALA A 16 7.30 1.71 3.29
N TRP A 17 8.14 2.66 3.71
CA TRP A 17 8.40 3.89 2.98
C TRP A 17 8.96 3.61 1.59
N PHE A 18 9.97 2.75 1.47
CA PHE A 18 10.56 2.37 0.19
C PHE A 18 9.53 1.75 -0.76
N VAL A 19 8.69 0.83 -0.27
CA VAL A 19 7.60 0.24 -1.06
C VAL A 19 6.62 1.31 -1.56
N SER A 20 6.23 2.25 -0.69
CA SER A 20 5.33 3.35 -1.08
C SER A 20 5.94 4.27 -2.15
N LEU A 21 7.25 4.49 -2.08
CA LEU A 21 7.99 5.33 -3.01
C LEU A 21 8.07 4.65 -4.39
N VAL A 22 8.41 3.37 -4.43
CA VAL A 22 8.44 2.57 -5.68
C VAL A 22 7.04 2.50 -6.30
N ALA A 23 5.99 2.28 -5.50
CA ALA A 23 4.62 2.24 -5.99
C ALA A 23 4.19 3.58 -6.61
N THR A 24 4.50 4.70 -5.95
CA THR A 24 4.21 6.05 -6.46
C THR A 24 5.01 6.39 -7.71
N ALA A 25 6.31 6.07 -7.72
CA ALA A 25 7.17 6.28 -8.87
C ALA A 25 6.72 5.45 -10.08
N GLY A 26 6.35 4.18 -9.88
CA GLY A 26 5.78 3.33 -10.94
C GLY A 26 4.46 3.88 -11.49
N SER A 27 3.58 4.36 -10.61
CA SER A 27 2.33 5.01 -10.99
C SER A 27 2.55 6.27 -11.84
N LEU A 28 3.52 7.11 -11.47
CA LEU A 28 3.90 8.33 -12.21
C LEU A 28 4.55 7.98 -13.56
N TYR A 29 5.46 7.01 -13.58
CA TYR A 29 6.13 6.57 -14.80
C TYR A 29 5.13 6.11 -15.87
N LEU A 30 4.11 5.36 -15.46
CA LEU A 30 3.04 4.91 -16.36
C LEU A 30 2.25 6.06 -16.98
N SER A 31 2.02 7.15 -16.23
CA SER A 31 1.27 8.30 -16.75
C SER A 31 2.12 9.27 -17.56
N GLU A 32 3.33 9.60 -17.11
CA GLU A 32 4.15 10.63 -17.76
C GLU A 32 4.97 10.08 -18.93
N VAL A 33 5.53 8.87 -18.80
CA VAL A 33 6.43 8.31 -19.80
C VAL A 33 5.65 7.47 -20.81
N LEU A 34 4.80 6.57 -20.33
CA LEU A 34 4.00 5.69 -21.19
C LEU A 34 2.69 6.32 -21.65
N LYS A 35 2.37 7.54 -21.17
CA LYS A 35 1.16 8.31 -21.52
C LYS A 35 -0.14 7.53 -21.31
N TYR A 36 -0.17 6.65 -20.31
CA TYR A 36 -1.39 5.96 -19.91
C TYR A 36 -2.26 6.86 -19.05
N GLU A 37 -3.40 7.26 -19.61
CA GLU A 37 -4.41 8.03 -18.89
C GLU A 37 -5.00 7.18 -17.74
N PRO A 38 -4.96 7.66 -16.49
CA PRO A 38 -5.55 6.94 -15.36
C PRO A 38 -7.07 7.01 -15.43
N CYS A 39 -7.73 5.89 -15.17
CA CYS A 39 -9.18 5.88 -14.97
C CYS A 39 -9.56 6.49 -13.60
N LYS A 40 -10.85 6.76 -13.37
CA LYS A 40 -11.32 7.34 -12.10
C LYS A 40 -10.97 6.47 -10.88
N LEU A 41 -11.08 5.15 -11.00
CA LEU A 41 -10.73 4.21 -9.93
C LEU A 41 -9.22 4.23 -9.61
N CYS A 42 -8.36 4.24 -10.62
CA CYS A 42 -6.91 4.45 -10.44
C CYS A 42 -6.61 5.78 -9.77
N TRP A 43 -7.36 6.84 -10.11
CA TRP A 43 -7.18 8.15 -9.49
C TRP A 43 -7.51 8.12 -8.00
N PHE A 44 -8.58 7.43 -7.58
CA PHE A 44 -8.85 7.20 -6.17
C PHE A 44 -7.73 6.41 -5.48
N GLN A 45 -7.19 5.36 -6.11
CA GLN A 45 -6.04 4.63 -5.56
C GLN A 45 -4.82 5.55 -5.36
N ARG A 46 -4.56 6.49 -6.28
CA ARG A 46 -3.48 7.49 -6.15
C ARG A 46 -3.68 8.43 -4.97
N ILE A 47 -4.91 8.89 -4.71
CA ILE A 47 -5.21 9.75 -3.55
C ILE A 47 -4.83 9.07 -2.23
N PHE A 48 -5.06 7.75 -2.13
CA PHE A 48 -4.70 7.02 -0.91
C PHE A 48 -3.22 6.62 -0.87
N MET A 49 -2.56 6.44 -2.01
CA MET A 49 -1.15 6.03 -2.07
C MET A 49 -0.16 7.19 -1.90
N TYR A 50 -0.38 8.34 -2.56
CA TYR A 50 0.62 9.41 -2.59
C TYR A 50 0.91 10.03 -1.22
N PRO A 51 -0.10 10.29 -0.35
CA PRO A 51 0.15 10.78 0.99
C PRO A 51 0.97 9.82 1.84
N GLN A 52 0.89 8.50 1.59
CA GLN A 52 1.64 7.51 2.36
C GLN A 52 3.14 7.67 2.21
N VAL A 53 3.63 8.09 1.04
CA VAL A 53 5.07 8.35 0.84
C VAL A 53 5.56 9.45 1.77
N ILE A 54 4.77 10.52 1.92
CA ILE A 54 5.11 11.65 2.77
C ILE A 54 4.99 11.26 4.24
N LEU A 55 3.88 10.63 4.62
CA LEU A 55 3.62 10.21 6.00
C LEU A 55 4.68 9.21 6.48
N LEU A 56 4.94 8.13 5.72
CA LEU A 56 5.97 7.15 6.05
C LEU A 56 7.37 7.75 6.02
N GLY A 57 7.63 8.72 5.14
CA GLY A 57 8.91 9.42 5.10
C GLY A 57 9.18 10.23 6.37
N ILE A 58 8.19 10.99 6.82
CA ILE A 58 8.27 11.75 8.08
C ILE A 58 8.41 10.80 9.27
N ALA A 59 7.63 9.73 9.31
CA ALA A 59 7.68 8.74 10.38
C ALA A 59 9.02 8.01 10.44
N THR A 60 9.60 7.69 9.29
CA THR A 60 10.94 7.09 9.19
C THR A 60 12.01 8.06 9.71
N TYR A 61 11.92 9.34 9.36
CA TYR A 61 12.84 10.36 9.85
C TYR A 61 12.74 10.59 11.37
N ARG A 62 11.51 10.59 11.91
CA ARG A 62 11.25 10.78 13.34
C ARG A 62 11.29 9.50 14.17
N ASN A 63 11.44 8.33 13.54
CA ASN A 63 11.23 7.01 14.14
C ASN A 63 9.91 6.91 14.94
N ASP A 64 8.86 7.58 14.49
CA ASP A 64 7.57 7.63 15.18
C ASP A 64 6.63 6.54 14.65
N LYS A 65 6.46 5.47 15.44
CA LYS A 65 5.61 4.33 15.09
C LYS A 65 4.12 4.57 15.39
N LYS A 66 3.75 5.66 16.08
CA LYS A 66 2.33 6.02 16.32
C LYS A 66 1.58 6.32 15.01
N ILE A 67 2.31 6.61 13.93
CA ILE A 67 1.70 6.83 12.62
C ILE A 67 1.00 5.59 12.06
N ILE A 68 1.36 4.38 12.52
CA ILE A 68 0.85 3.11 12.02
C ILE A 68 -0.69 3.06 12.12
N SER A 69 -1.25 3.58 13.21
CA SER A 69 -2.70 3.64 13.44
C SER A 69 -3.46 4.48 12.42
N TYR A 70 -2.81 5.49 11.81
CA TYR A 70 -3.42 6.34 10.78
C TYR A 70 -3.25 5.77 9.38
N ILE A 71 -2.15 5.05 9.13
CA ILE A 71 -1.84 4.49 7.81
C ILE A 71 -2.63 3.21 7.54
N LEU A 72 -2.86 2.38 8.55
CA LEU A 72 -3.68 1.16 8.44
C LEU A 72 -5.06 1.37 7.81
N PRO A 73 -5.93 2.29 8.31
CA PRO A 73 -7.23 2.53 7.70
C PRO A 73 -7.10 3.10 6.28
N LEU A 74 -6.07 3.90 6.02
CA LEU A 74 -5.82 4.46 4.68
C LEU A 74 -5.47 3.37 3.67
N CYS A 75 -4.60 2.42 4.05
CA CYS A 75 -4.30 1.22 3.27
C CYS A 75 -5.52 0.33 3.07
N ALA A 76 -6.37 0.18 4.10
CA ALA A 76 -7.57 -0.65 4.00
C ALA A 76 -8.56 -0.09 2.96
N ILE A 77 -8.78 1.23 2.95
CA ILE A 77 -9.64 1.88 1.96
C ILE A 77 -9.04 1.79 0.56
N GLY A 78 -7.76 2.15 0.39
CA GLY A 78 -7.06 2.08 -0.90
C GLY A 78 -6.97 0.64 -1.45
N GLY A 79 -6.76 -0.34 -0.57
CA GLY A 79 -6.75 -1.76 -0.89
C GLY A 79 -8.13 -2.27 -1.32
N SER A 80 -9.20 -1.86 -0.63
CA SER A 80 -10.58 -2.22 -1.00
C SER A 80 -10.95 -1.71 -2.39
N ILE A 81 -10.57 -0.47 -2.71
CA ILE A 81 -10.78 0.12 -4.05
C ILE A 81 -9.96 -0.63 -5.11
N SER A 82 -8.73 -1.04 -4.78
CA SER A 82 -7.87 -1.81 -5.70
C SER A 82 -8.43 -3.19 -5.98
N LEU A 83 -8.97 -3.86 -4.96
CA LEU A 83 -9.65 -5.15 -5.08
C LEU A 83 -10.91 -5.04 -5.95
N TYR A 84 -11.72 -4.00 -5.72
CA TYR A 84 -12.90 -3.74 -6.55
C TYR A 84 -12.53 -3.51 -8.02
N HIS A 85 -11.51 -2.68 -8.26
CA HIS A 85 -11.05 -2.38 -9.62
C HIS A 85 -10.50 -3.65 -10.32
N TYR A 86 -9.75 -4.49 -9.61
CA TYR A 86 -9.29 -5.77 -10.14
C TYR A 86 -10.47 -6.72 -10.49
N ALA A 87 -11.49 -6.77 -9.64
CA ALA A 87 -12.69 -7.56 -9.89
C ALA A 87 -13.45 -7.06 -11.12
N GLU A 88 -13.55 -5.74 -11.32
CA GLU A 88 -14.19 -5.15 -12.51
C GLU A 88 -13.44 -5.48 -13.81
N GLN A 89 -12.10 -5.51 -13.78
CA GLN A 89 -11.28 -5.92 -14.93
C GLN A 89 -11.44 -7.40 -15.28
N LYS A 90 -11.52 -8.28 -14.28
CA LYS A 90 -11.63 -9.74 -14.49
C LYS A 90 -13.05 -10.23 -14.75
N ILE A 91 -14.07 -9.52 -14.26
CA ILE A 91 -15.47 -9.91 -14.39
C ILE A 91 -16.15 -8.98 -15.42
N PRO A 92 -16.25 -9.39 -16.69
CA PRO A 92 -16.82 -8.56 -17.76
C PRO A 92 -18.31 -8.25 -17.56
N ALA A 93 -19.01 -8.97 -16.67
CA ALA A 93 -20.37 -8.68 -16.27
C ALA A 93 -20.48 -7.41 -15.40
N LEU A 94 -19.47 -7.11 -14.56
CA LEU A 94 -19.48 -5.93 -13.69
C LEU A 94 -19.14 -4.65 -14.47
N GLY A 95 -18.18 -4.71 -15.40
CA GLY A 95 -17.80 -3.57 -16.24
C GLY A 95 -18.90 -3.09 -17.19
N LYS A 96 -19.95 -3.90 -17.44
CA LYS A 96 -21.13 -3.50 -18.21
C LYS A 96 -22.21 -2.80 -17.38
N VAL A 97 -22.22 -2.99 -16.06
CA VAL A 97 -23.27 -2.48 -15.16
C VAL A 97 -22.97 -1.04 -14.72
N LEU A 98 -21.69 -0.65 -14.63
CA LEU A 98 -21.26 0.74 -14.42
C LEU A 98 -20.23 1.16 -15.48
N PRO A 99 -20.64 1.35 -16.75
CA PRO A 99 -19.74 1.93 -17.73
C PRO A 99 -19.34 3.33 -17.23
N CYS A 100 -18.05 3.52 -16.97
CA CYS A 100 -17.52 4.84 -16.64
C CYS A 100 -17.84 5.79 -17.81
N THR A 101 -18.82 6.67 -17.62
CA THR A 101 -19.38 7.57 -18.64
C THR A 101 -18.51 8.79 -18.93
N VAL A 102 -17.40 8.98 -18.20
CA VAL A 102 -16.50 10.14 -18.35
C VAL A 102 -15.05 9.67 -18.25
N GLY A 103 -14.29 9.81 -19.34
CA GLY A 103 -12.87 9.46 -19.44
C GLY A 103 -12.61 8.07 -20.02
N VAL A 104 -11.39 7.56 -19.85
CA VAL A 104 -10.99 6.21 -20.30
C VAL A 104 -11.68 5.11 -19.49
N PRO A 105 -12.14 4.02 -20.12
CA PRO A 105 -12.81 2.93 -19.42
C PRO A 105 -11.87 2.22 -18.44
N CYS A 106 -12.33 2.01 -17.20
CA CYS A 106 -11.60 1.28 -16.14
C CYS A 106 -11.31 -0.18 -16.51
N THR A 107 -12.07 -0.73 -17.46
CA THR A 107 -11.90 -2.08 -18.01
C THR A 107 -10.73 -2.20 -19.00
N LYS A 108 -10.05 -1.11 -19.35
CA LYS A 108 -8.94 -1.15 -20.31
C LYS A 108 -7.64 -1.54 -19.62
N ASP A 109 -7.15 -2.74 -19.92
CA ASP A 109 -5.86 -3.22 -19.45
C ASP A 109 -4.70 -2.77 -20.35
N TYR A 110 -4.02 -1.69 -19.95
CA TYR A 110 -2.84 -1.17 -20.64
C TYR A 110 -1.56 -1.98 -20.39
N LEU A 111 -1.47 -2.64 -19.23
CA LEU A 111 -0.40 -3.56 -18.86
C LEU A 111 -0.97 -4.97 -18.81
N ASN A 112 -0.79 -5.72 -19.90
CA ASN A 112 -1.16 -7.13 -19.98
C ASN A 112 0.10 -7.99 -20.21
N PHE A 113 1.14 -7.75 -19.41
CA PHE A 113 2.43 -8.41 -19.59
C PHE A 113 2.37 -9.93 -19.35
N PHE A 114 1.37 -10.41 -18.60
CA PHE A 114 1.18 -11.83 -18.26
C PHE A 114 -0.29 -12.31 -18.24
N GLY A 115 -1.25 -11.49 -18.71
CA GLY A 115 -2.68 -11.79 -18.61
C GLY A 115 -3.27 -11.76 -17.18
N PHE A 116 -2.44 -11.51 -16.16
CA PHE A 116 -2.83 -11.48 -14.74
C PHE A 116 -2.29 -10.26 -13.97
N VAL A 117 -1.12 -9.74 -14.35
CA VAL A 117 -0.51 -8.57 -13.69
C VAL A 117 -1.12 -7.29 -14.26
N THR A 118 -2.13 -6.77 -13.59
CA THR A 118 -2.75 -5.48 -13.91
C THR A 118 -2.29 -4.38 -12.95
N ILE A 119 -2.49 -3.12 -13.33
CA ILE A 119 -2.15 -1.95 -12.48
C ILE A 119 -2.83 -2.04 -11.10
N PRO A 120 -4.13 -2.40 -11.00
CA PRO A 120 -4.80 -2.54 -9.70
C PRO A 120 -4.22 -3.65 -8.82
N LEU A 121 -3.75 -4.75 -9.43
CA LEU A 121 -3.11 -5.84 -8.68
C LEU A 121 -1.79 -5.36 -8.06
N LEU A 122 -0.97 -4.61 -8.83
CA LEU A 122 0.27 -4.03 -8.31
C LEU A 122 0.00 -3.08 -7.15
N ALA A 123 -1.00 -2.20 -7.28
CA ALA A 123 -1.42 -1.31 -6.19
C ALA A 123 -1.88 -2.09 -4.95
N LEU A 124 -2.69 -3.14 -5.15
CA LEU A 124 -3.16 -4.00 -4.06
C LEU A 124 -1.98 -4.68 -3.34
N THR A 125 -1.01 -5.23 -4.08
CA THR A 125 0.17 -5.84 -3.47
C THR A 125 1.00 -4.84 -2.69
N ALA A 126 1.14 -3.59 -3.17
CA ALA A 126 1.84 -2.54 -2.44
C ALA A 126 1.14 -2.19 -1.12
N PHE A 127 -0.19 -2.01 -1.13
CA PHE A 127 -0.95 -1.74 0.10
C PHE A 127 -0.84 -2.90 1.11
N ILE A 128 -0.94 -4.14 0.66
CA ILE A 128 -0.80 -5.33 1.53
C ILE A 128 0.61 -5.39 2.13
N LEU A 129 1.65 -5.18 1.31
CA LEU A 129 3.02 -5.19 1.79
C LEU A 129 3.27 -4.09 2.84
N ILE A 130 2.76 -2.88 2.63
CA ILE A 130 2.85 -1.79 3.60
C ILE A 130 2.14 -2.19 4.90
N VAL A 131 0.93 -2.74 4.83
CA VAL A 131 0.19 -3.18 6.03
C VAL A 131 0.95 -4.26 6.79
N LEU A 132 1.47 -5.28 6.11
CA LEU A 132 2.21 -6.37 6.75
C LEU A 132 3.50 -5.86 7.40
N LEU A 133 4.25 -4.98 6.73
CA LEU A 133 5.49 -4.40 7.28
C LEU A 133 5.21 -3.56 8.53
N LEU A 134 4.15 -2.74 8.50
CA LEU A 134 3.77 -1.91 9.64
C LEU A 134 3.20 -2.74 10.79
N TRP A 135 2.43 -3.79 10.51
CA TRP A 135 1.88 -4.69 11.53
C TRP A 135 2.99 -5.41 12.31
N ASN A 136 3.95 -6.00 11.59
CA ASN A 136 5.11 -6.65 12.21
C ASN A 136 6.00 -5.66 12.98
N ALA A 137 6.04 -4.39 12.57
CA ALA A 137 6.78 -3.36 13.28
C ALA A 137 6.11 -2.96 14.61
N ARG A 138 4.77 -3.06 14.69
CA ARG A 138 3.97 -2.73 15.89
C ARG A 138 4.06 -3.80 16.97
N GLU A 139 3.86 -5.08 16.61
CA GLU A 139 3.87 -6.19 17.58
C GLU A 139 5.20 -6.27 18.36
N ARG A 140 6.32 -5.88 17.73
CA ARG A 140 7.65 -5.86 18.36
C ARG A 140 7.88 -4.70 19.32
N GLU A 141 7.15 -3.60 19.19
CA GLU A 141 7.18 -2.54 20.21
C GLU A 141 6.36 -2.96 21.43
N GLU A 142 5.19 -3.56 21.20
CA GLU A 142 4.35 -4.08 22.27
C GLU A 142 5.11 -5.16 23.08
N GLU A 143 5.85 -6.06 22.41
CA GLU A 143 6.73 -7.05 23.07
C GLU A 143 7.83 -6.39 23.92
N ALA A 144 8.52 -5.35 23.41
CA ALA A 144 9.61 -4.68 24.11
C ALA A 144 9.13 -3.85 25.32
N GLU A 145 8.01 -3.14 25.19
CA GLU A 145 7.40 -2.41 26.31
C GLU A 145 6.91 -3.35 27.41
N THR A 146 6.43 -4.54 27.05
CA THR A 146 5.98 -5.56 28.02
C THR A 146 7.16 -6.17 28.78
N GLU A 147 8.29 -6.45 28.11
CA GLU A 147 9.52 -6.95 28.75
C GLU A 147 10.12 -5.90 29.73
N GLU A 148 10.13 -4.62 29.36
CA GLU A 148 10.59 -3.54 30.25
C GLU A 148 9.65 -3.31 31.46
N ALA A 149 8.34 -3.45 31.27
CA ALA A 149 7.37 -3.34 32.36
C ALA A 149 7.45 -4.50 33.36
N GLU A 150 7.80 -5.71 32.91
CA GLU A 150 8.01 -6.86 33.79
C GLU A 150 9.34 -6.76 34.58
N ASP A 151 10.41 -6.21 33.99
CA ASP A 151 11.69 -5.98 34.68
C ASP A 151 11.62 -4.83 35.69
N GLY A 152 10.90 -3.75 35.37
CA GLY A 152 10.70 -2.60 36.26
C GLY A 152 9.83 -2.87 37.50
N ASN A 153 9.07 -3.97 37.53
CA ASN A 153 8.23 -4.38 38.66
C ASN A 153 8.94 -5.37 39.61
N GLN A 154 10.23 -5.65 39.40
CA GLN A 154 11.06 -6.50 40.27
C GLN A 154 11.95 -5.70 41.25
N VAL A 155 11.69 -4.40 41.44
CA VAL A 155 12.37 -3.53 42.44
C VAL A 155 11.41 -3.03 43.51
#